data_AF-A0A1A3GIX0-F1
#
_entry.id   AF-A0A1A3GIX0-F1
#
_cell.length_a   1.000
_cell.length_b   1.000
_cell.length_c   1.000
_cell.angle_alpha   90.00
_cell.angle_beta   90.00
_cell.angle_gamma   90.00
#
_symmetry.space_group_name_H-M   'P 1'
#
loop_
_entity.id
_entity.type
_entity.pdbx_description
1 polymer ?
#
loop_
_entity_poly.entity_id
_entity_poly.type
_entity_poly.pdbx_seq_one_letter_code
_entity_poly.pdbx_strand_id
1 'polypeptide(L)'
;MGPLSILKIRGTNPLTLVDGGRDLKRKAEALDELIGKQVHAVQELEQDWKGKAANAARGQAYRNIEHQHRFHEITDAMATAMIAGGQILATLRDVLLNWVSTVSQMFNVADDGVVTTRPPRTGGAWENIAAAFTKCTQNMIKAFMDQDQNLANSLKTIADGNTPGNNPRPGSGTEPGLDPDGNINNGQIQFQQTMAGAGVPDSTDHGVPRTDLSIMGMTPDGRLFTIQGDTANTMGPSGGPGNPRRPDNDGGRNNIIFWKMDEHGKWVVDEVVKQPFPPAQYPKGVEGDISTIPTSTFNVGDTMYASVMNVKNWDNNTWETRSSTLFKSTDNGRTWQQAGPTGPAGPTGPTFPNAGTDHNQPFQVQSYAPRDDGYVYMYGTQDGRTNDGMHVARVPSGAVGNVGAYEYWDGHGFSKTQDANTSPPVLRVPTNVAGVGEPSVHFYENKALVTFNDANGGVYTSSSTDGVHWTNPQPVLGQLGAYGAFQSPFSGGDSIDATLSLWNPYGTNLYRIENSDTKGLGAY
;
A
#
# COMPACT_ATOMS: atom_id res chain seq x y z
N MET A 1 33.20 9.65 12.56
CA MET A 1 34.41 8.94 12.08
C MET A 1 35.45 8.93 13.19
N GLY A 2 35.96 7.76 13.58
CA GLY A 2 37.10 7.66 14.49
C GLY A 2 38.42 8.13 13.85
N PRO A 3 39.54 8.18 14.59
CA PRO A 3 40.83 8.53 14.02
C PRO A 3 41.32 7.46 13.03
N LEU A 4 42.03 7.89 11.97
CA LEU A 4 42.73 7.02 11.02
C LEU A 4 43.70 6.11 11.78
N SER A 5 43.64 4.79 11.56
CA SER A 5 44.49 3.83 12.27
C SER A 5 44.64 2.51 11.49
N ILE A 6 45.87 2.21 11.07
CA ILE A 6 46.26 0.94 10.44
C ILE A 6 46.11 -0.22 11.43
N LEU A 7 46.47 -0.03 12.69
CA LEU A 7 46.39 -1.03 13.75
C LEU A 7 44.94 -1.44 14.00
N LYS A 8 44.00 -0.48 14.04
CA LYS A 8 42.57 -0.79 14.13
C LYS A 8 42.12 -1.64 12.95
N ILE A 9 42.43 -1.23 11.72
CA ILE A 9 42.04 -1.98 10.51
C ILE A 9 42.67 -3.38 10.51
N ARG A 10 43.94 -3.51 10.91
CA ARG A 10 44.63 -4.81 11.03
C ARG A 10 43.93 -5.75 12.00
N GLY A 11 43.43 -5.23 13.12
CA GLY A 11 42.69 -5.99 14.13
C GLY A 11 41.28 -6.40 13.72
N THR A 12 40.75 -5.87 12.61
CA THR A 12 39.44 -6.30 12.10
C THR A 12 39.51 -7.66 11.42
N ASN A 13 38.40 -8.39 11.44
CA ASN A 13 38.20 -9.63 10.70
C ASN A 13 36.89 -9.59 9.89
N PRO A 14 36.86 -8.88 8.74
CA PRO A 14 35.63 -8.70 7.97
C PRO A 14 35.03 -10.02 7.44
N LEU A 15 35.80 -11.10 7.35
CA LEU A 15 35.28 -12.40 6.93
C LEU A 15 34.30 -13.01 7.94
N THR A 16 34.41 -12.67 9.23
CA THR A 16 33.39 -13.10 10.23
C THR A 16 32.02 -12.50 9.93
N LEU A 17 31.96 -11.30 9.34
CA LEU A 17 30.72 -10.71 8.86
C LEU A 17 30.15 -11.50 7.67
N VAL A 18 31.00 -11.95 6.76
CA VAL A 18 30.61 -12.79 5.62
C VAL A 18 30.04 -14.13 6.09
N ASP A 19 30.69 -14.77 7.05
CA ASP A 19 30.23 -16.04 7.62
C ASP A 19 28.91 -15.87 8.39
N GLY A 20 28.76 -14.78 9.15
CA GLY A 20 27.49 -14.42 9.79
C GLY A 20 26.37 -14.15 8.77
N GLY A 21 26.68 -13.45 7.68
CA GLY A 21 25.74 -13.22 6.59
C GLY A 21 25.29 -14.52 5.91
N ARG A 22 26.21 -15.46 5.66
CA ARG A 22 25.88 -16.80 5.14
C ARG A 22 25.00 -17.61 6.09
N ASP A 23 25.24 -17.50 7.40
CA ASP A 23 24.36 -18.14 8.39
C ASP A 23 22.95 -17.57 8.37
N LEU A 24 22.82 -16.24 8.31
CA LEU A 24 21.52 -15.58 8.16
C LEU A 24 20.83 -15.96 6.85
N LYS A 25 21.56 -16.05 5.73
CA LYS A 25 21.00 -16.47 4.43
C LYS A 25 20.34 -17.85 4.53
N ARG A 26 21.01 -18.83 5.16
CA ARG A 26 20.43 -20.17 5.37
C ARG A 26 19.18 -20.15 6.26
N LYS A 27 19.12 -19.25 7.24
CA LYS A 27 17.94 -19.08 8.11
C LYS A 27 16.78 -18.44 7.36
N ALA A 28 17.06 -17.46 6.49
CA ALA A 28 16.07 -16.89 5.59
C ALA A 28 15.49 -17.99 4.68
N GLU A 29 16.33 -18.77 4.00
CA GLU A 29 15.91 -19.88 3.14
C GLU A 29 15.03 -20.91 3.89
N ALA A 30 15.38 -21.26 5.14
CA ALA A 30 14.57 -22.17 5.94
C ALA A 30 13.22 -21.58 6.37
N LEU A 31 13.15 -20.26 6.59
CA LEU A 31 11.90 -19.56 6.89
C LEU A 31 10.99 -19.50 5.66
N ASP A 32 11.56 -19.25 4.47
CA ASP A 32 10.83 -19.28 3.21
C ASP A 32 10.19 -20.65 2.94
N GLU A 33 10.93 -21.74 3.17
CA GLU A 33 10.37 -23.10 3.07
C GLU A 33 9.22 -23.35 4.06
N LEU A 34 9.31 -22.80 5.28
CA LEU A 34 8.25 -22.90 6.27
C LEU A 34 7.01 -22.09 5.86
N ILE A 35 7.21 -20.91 5.28
CA ILE A 35 6.13 -20.08 4.75
C ILE A 35 5.36 -20.85 3.68
N GLY A 36 6.04 -21.46 2.71
CA GLY A 36 5.38 -22.25 1.67
C GLY A 36 4.53 -23.39 2.21
N LYS A 37 5.01 -24.08 3.26
CA LYS A 37 4.23 -25.12 3.96
C LYS A 37 2.98 -24.55 4.64
N GLN A 38 3.07 -23.35 5.23
CA GLN A 38 1.92 -22.70 5.86
C GLN A 38 0.89 -22.26 4.81
N VAL A 39 1.33 -21.68 3.69
CA VAL A 39 0.46 -21.31 2.57
C VAL A 39 -0.31 -22.54 2.07
N HIS A 40 0.39 -23.65 1.84
CA HIS A 40 -0.26 -24.91 1.42
C HIS A 40 -1.28 -25.39 2.44
N ALA A 41 -0.96 -25.38 3.74
CA ALA A 41 -1.88 -25.80 4.79
C ALA A 41 -3.15 -24.93 4.86
N VAL A 42 -3.02 -23.62 4.62
CA VAL A 42 -4.18 -22.71 4.55
C VAL A 42 -5.03 -23.04 3.31
N GLN A 43 -4.41 -23.30 2.16
CA GLN A 43 -5.12 -23.68 0.94
C GLN A 43 -5.85 -25.03 1.06
N GLU A 44 -5.29 -26.00 1.80
CA GLU A 44 -5.98 -27.25 2.13
C GLU A 44 -7.19 -26.99 3.05
N LEU A 45 -7.01 -26.18 4.09
CA LEU A 45 -8.09 -25.79 5.02
C LEU A 45 -9.27 -25.14 4.27
N GLU A 46 -8.97 -24.32 3.26
CA GLU A 46 -9.99 -23.68 2.42
C GLU A 46 -10.89 -24.67 1.69
N GLN A 47 -10.43 -25.87 1.37
CA GLN A 47 -11.23 -26.84 0.61
C GLN A 47 -12.36 -27.43 1.46
N ASP A 48 -12.09 -27.66 2.75
CA ASP A 48 -12.96 -28.45 3.62
C ASP A 48 -13.71 -27.64 4.69
N TRP A 49 -13.25 -26.43 5.03
CA TRP A 49 -13.85 -25.60 6.08
C TRP A 49 -14.30 -24.22 5.55
N LYS A 50 -15.61 -23.97 5.62
CA LYS A 50 -16.25 -22.74 5.11
C LYS A 50 -17.07 -22.03 6.20
N GLY A 51 -17.29 -20.73 6.01
CA GLY A 51 -18.10 -19.88 6.89
C GLY A 51 -17.29 -18.80 7.62
N LYS A 52 -17.97 -17.99 8.45
CA LYS A 52 -17.38 -16.81 9.13
C LYS A 52 -16.13 -17.17 9.95
N ALA A 53 -16.19 -18.22 10.75
CA ALA A 53 -15.05 -18.67 11.55
C ALA A 53 -13.86 -19.13 10.69
N ALA A 54 -14.13 -19.83 9.58
CA ALA A 54 -13.09 -20.26 8.65
C ALA A 54 -12.42 -19.06 7.97
N ASN A 55 -13.21 -18.06 7.57
CA ASN A 55 -12.71 -16.82 6.98
C ASN A 55 -11.85 -16.03 7.97
N ALA A 56 -12.27 -15.93 9.23
CA ALA A 56 -11.49 -15.27 10.29
C ALA A 56 -10.16 -15.99 10.57
N ALA A 57 -10.19 -17.33 10.68
CA ALA A 57 -8.98 -18.14 10.87
C ALA A 57 -8.02 -18.00 9.68
N ARG A 58 -8.53 -18.04 8.45
CA ARG A 58 -7.76 -17.80 7.23
C ARG A 58 -7.15 -16.40 7.21
N GLY A 59 -7.95 -15.38 7.52
CA GLY A 59 -7.45 -14.00 7.58
C GLY A 59 -6.30 -13.86 8.58
N GLN A 60 -6.43 -14.44 9.77
CA GLN A 60 -5.33 -14.48 10.75
C GLN A 60 -4.10 -15.25 10.24
N ALA A 61 -4.30 -16.38 9.56
CA ALA A 61 -3.20 -17.16 9.01
C ALA A 61 -2.44 -16.39 7.92
N TYR A 62 -3.15 -15.77 6.97
CA TYR A 62 -2.52 -14.95 5.93
C TYR A 62 -1.76 -13.76 6.50
N ARG A 63 -2.32 -13.05 7.50
CA ARG A 63 -1.57 -11.99 8.19
C ARG A 63 -0.28 -12.52 8.82
N ASN A 64 -0.34 -13.67 9.50
CA ASN A 64 0.87 -14.27 10.09
C ASN A 64 1.91 -14.65 9.03
N ILE A 65 1.47 -15.15 7.89
CA ILE A 65 2.34 -15.50 6.76
C ILE A 65 2.99 -14.24 6.19
N GLU A 66 2.25 -13.15 5.97
CA GLU A 66 2.82 -11.87 5.51
C GLU A 66 3.87 -11.33 6.49
N HIS A 67 3.65 -11.46 7.81
CA HIS A 67 4.64 -11.05 8.81
C HIS A 67 5.93 -11.86 8.69
N GLN A 68 5.80 -13.18 8.47
CA GLN A 68 6.94 -14.06 8.26
C GLN A 68 7.66 -13.76 6.95
N HIS A 69 6.92 -13.54 5.86
CA HIS A 69 7.47 -13.11 4.57
C HIS A 69 8.29 -11.83 4.71
N ARG A 70 7.75 -10.83 5.40
CA ARG A 70 8.52 -9.61 5.65
C ARG A 70 9.78 -9.86 6.49
N PHE A 71 9.66 -10.66 7.55
CA PHE A 71 10.82 -10.98 8.38
C PHE A 71 11.88 -11.74 7.59
N HIS A 72 11.46 -12.61 6.66
CA HIS A 72 12.32 -13.23 5.66
C HIS A 72 13.04 -12.18 4.81
N GLU A 73 12.33 -11.27 4.15
CA GLU A 73 12.91 -10.25 3.27
C GLU A 73 13.94 -9.36 3.99
N ILE A 74 13.65 -8.95 5.23
CA ILE A 74 14.60 -8.17 6.04
C ILE A 74 15.85 -9.00 6.34
N THR A 75 15.67 -10.24 6.78
CA THR A 75 16.79 -11.13 7.12
C THR A 75 17.66 -11.41 5.89
N ASP A 76 17.05 -11.62 4.72
CA ASP A 76 17.74 -11.92 3.47
C ASP A 76 18.54 -10.71 2.95
N ALA A 77 17.93 -9.53 3.02
CA ALA A 77 18.59 -8.28 2.68
C ALA A 77 19.79 -8.00 3.59
N MET A 78 19.65 -8.23 4.91
CA MET A 78 20.75 -8.09 5.86
C MET A 78 21.87 -9.08 5.54
N ALA A 79 21.53 -10.35 5.29
CA ALA A 79 22.48 -11.39 4.91
C ALA A 79 23.29 -10.98 3.66
N THR A 80 22.59 -10.51 2.62
CA THR A 80 23.20 -10.04 1.37
C THR A 80 24.14 -8.85 1.60
N ALA A 81 23.72 -7.86 2.39
CA ALA A 81 24.53 -6.69 2.71
C ALA A 81 25.78 -7.07 3.54
N MET A 82 25.65 -7.98 4.50
CA MET A 82 26.76 -8.48 5.31
C MET A 82 27.79 -9.23 4.46
N ILE A 83 27.34 -10.10 3.56
CA ILE A 83 28.22 -10.86 2.65
C ILE A 83 28.98 -9.90 1.73
N ALA A 84 28.27 -9.03 1.02
CA ALA A 84 28.88 -8.11 0.06
C ALA A 84 29.80 -7.08 0.76
N GLY A 85 29.31 -6.43 1.83
CA GLY A 85 30.07 -5.45 2.59
C GLY A 85 31.30 -6.04 3.27
N GLY A 86 31.18 -7.25 3.84
CA GLY A 86 32.30 -7.96 4.45
C GLY A 86 33.39 -8.33 3.45
N GLN A 87 33.02 -8.75 2.23
CA GLN A 87 33.97 -9.03 1.14
C GLN A 87 34.73 -7.77 0.68
N ILE A 88 34.02 -6.64 0.53
CA ILE A 88 34.65 -5.36 0.17
C ILE A 88 35.62 -4.92 1.27
N LEU A 89 35.21 -4.97 2.54
CA LEU A 89 36.07 -4.62 3.67
C LEU A 89 37.30 -5.53 3.76
N ALA A 90 37.14 -6.84 3.58
CA ALA A 90 38.28 -7.77 3.52
C ALA A 90 39.27 -7.38 2.42
N THR A 91 38.76 -7.05 1.23
CA THR A 91 39.58 -6.63 0.10
C THR A 91 40.33 -5.32 0.39
N LEU A 92 39.64 -4.29 0.89
CA LEU A 92 40.25 -3.00 1.24
C LEU A 92 41.31 -3.15 2.33
N ARG A 93 41.04 -4.00 3.33
CA ARG A 93 41.99 -4.35 4.38
C ARG A 93 43.25 -4.98 3.80
N ASP A 94 43.11 -5.99 2.95
CA ASP A 94 44.26 -6.70 2.38
C ASP A 94 45.08 -5.80 1.46
N VAL A 95 44.44 -4.95 0.67
CA VAL A 95 45.11 -3.92 -0.16
C VAL A 95 45.93 -2.98 0.72
N LEU A 96 45.34 -2.44 1.80
CA LEU A 96 46.04 -1.55 2.74
C LEU A 96 47.22 -2.27 3.40
N LEU A 97 47.03 -3.49 3.91
CA LEU A 97 48.08 -4.21 4.64
C LEU A 97 49.23 -4.62 3.73
N ASN A 98 48.95 -5.05 2.49
CA ASN A 98 49.98 -5.36 1.50
C ASN A 98 50.74 -4.09 1.06
N TRP A 99 50.03 -2.99 0.88
CA TRP A 99 50.65 -1.68 0.59
C TRP A 99 51.56 -1.23 1.74
N VAL A 100 51.06 -1.23 2.98
CA VAL A 100 51.84 -0.86 4.17
C VAL A 100 53.05 -1.77 4.35
N SER A 101 52.89 -3.09 4.13
CA SER A 101 54.01 -4.03 4.15
C SER A 101 55.10 -3.64 3.15
N THR A 102 54.72 -3.31 1.91
CA THR A 102 55.65 -2.88 0.86
C THR A 102 56.33 -1.55 1.21
N VAL A 103 55.56 -0.52 1.60
CA VAL A 103 56.10 0.81 1.93
C VAL A 103 57.02 0.75 3.15
N SER A 104 56.68 -0.07 4.15
CA SER A 104 57.48 -0.23 5.39
C SER A 104 58.84 -0.92 5.18
N GLN A 105 59.10 -1.51 4.01
CA GLN A 105 60.44 -1.98 3.62
C GLN A 105 61.38 -0.81 3.27
N MET A 106 60.81 0.35 2.90
CA MET A 106 61.58 1.49 2.42
C MET A 106 61.48 2.74 3.29
N PHE A 107 60.37 2.91 4.00
CA PHE A 107 60.02 4.09 4.79
C PHE A 107 59.54 3.68 6.20
N ASN A 108 59.43 4.65 7.10
CA ASN A 108 58.67 4.47 8.35
C ASN A 108 57.21 4.79 8.07
N VAL A 109 56.28 3.98 8.58
CA VAL A 109 54.83 4.19 8.44
C VAL A 109 54.22 4.26 9.83
N ALA A 110 53.66 5.41 10.18
CA ALA A 110 52.94 5.64 11.42
C ALA A 110 51.50 5.07 11.33
N ASP A 111 50.86 4.89 12.48
CA ASP A 111 49.53 4.27 12.56
C ASP A 111 48.44 5.07 11.83
N ASP A 112 48.56 6.39 11.83
CA ASP A 112 47.67 7.32 11.11
C ASP A 112 47.92 7.37 9.59
N GLY A 113 48.82 6.51 9.09
CA GLY A 113 49.19 6.42 7.68
C GLY A 113 50.25 7.43 7.24
N VAL A 114 50.83 8.23 8.14
CA VAL A 114 51.93 9.13 7.80
C VAL A 114 53.20 8.33 7.49
N VAL A 115 53.76 8.58 6.31
CA VAL A 115 54.98 7.93 5.82
C VAL A 115 56.14 8.92 5.92
N THR A 116 57.24 8.52 6.57
CA THR A 116 58.46 9.33 6.72
C THR A 116 59.70 8.61 6.21
N THR A 117 60.69 9.39 5.78
CA THR A 117 61.96 8.87 5.25
C THR A 117 62.76 8.12 6.32
N ARG A 118 63.60 7.18 5.89
CA ARG A 118 64.58 6.50 6.75
C ARG A 118 65.86 6.16 5.96
N PRO A 119 67.03 6.07 6.62
CA PRO A 119 68.29 5.76 5.93
C PRO A 119 68.22 4.44 5.12
N PRO A 120 68.83 4.38 3.92
CA PRO A 120 69.64 5.41 3.26
C PRO A 120 68.82 6.41 2.40
N ARG A 121 67.48 6.33 2.43
CA ARG A 121 66.57 7.11 1.57
C ARG A 121 66.17 8.41 2.25
N THR A 122 67.09 9.36 2.30
CA THR A 122 66.94 10.67 2.95
C THR A 122 67.12 11.83 1.96
N GLY A 123 66.53 13.00 2.24
CA GLY A 123 66.61 14.21 1.40
C GLY A 123 65.34 14.49 0.58
N GLY A 124 65.26 15.69 0.00
CA GLY A 124 64.00 16.28 -0.53
C GLY A 124 63.26 15.45 -1.59
N ALA A 125 63.97 14.71 -2.46
CA ALA A 125 63.32 13.83 -3.44
C ALA A 125 62.59 12.65 -2.76
N TRP A 126 63.18 12.08 -1.72
CA TRP A 126 62.58 10.98 -0.94
C TRP A 126 61.45 11.47 -0.02
N GLU A 127 61.54 12.71 0.47
CA GLU A 127 60.47 13.36 1.24
C GLU A 127 59.22 13.59 0.39
N ASN A 128 59.38 13.99 -0.88
CA ASN A 128 58.25 14.11 -1.81
C ASN A 128 57.57 12.76 -2.07
N ILE A 129 58.35 11.67 -2.19
CA ILE A 129 57.80 10.31 -2.33
C ILE A 129 57.07 9.89 -1.05
N ALA A 130 57.65 10.16 0.13
CA ALA A 130 57.02 9.86 1.42
C ALA A 130 55.69 10.63 1.59
N ALA A 131 55.62 11.89 1.16
CA ALA A 131 54.38 12.67 1.17
C ALA A 131 53.32 12.09 0.22
N ALA A 132 53.71 11.62 -0.97
CA ALA A 132 52.80 10.94 -1.89
C ALA A 132 52.26 9.61 -1.30
N PHE A 133 53.14 8.80 -0.71
CA PHE A 133 52.76 7.54 -0.06
C PHE A 133 51.90 7.76 1.18
N THR A 134 52.09 8.86 1.91
CA THR A 134 51.19 9.28 2.99
C THR A 134 49.77 9.45 2.47
N LYS A 135 49.59 10.23 1.38
CA LYS A 135 48.27 10.44 0.77
C LYS A 135 47.64 9.12 0.30
N CYS A 136 48.40 8.24 -0.36
CA CYS A 136 47.91 6.93 -0.79
C CYS A 136 47.44 6.09 0.41
N THR A 137 48.26 5.99 1.46
CA THR A 137 47.96 5.19 2.65
C THR A 137 46.73 5.74 3.37
N GLN A 138 46.65 7.05 3.58
CA GLN A 138 45.51 7.70 4.23
C GLN A 138 44.22 7.55 3.42
N ASN A 139 44.29 7.62 2.08
CA ASN A 139 43.13 7.37 1.22
C ASN A 139 42.65 5.91 1.31
N MET A 140 43.55 4.92 1.42
CA MET A 140 43.16 3.52 1.64
C MET A 140 42.51 3.30 3.01
N ILE A 141 43.04 3.91 4.08
CA ILE A 141 42.41 3.89 5.42
C ILE A 141 41.02 4.51 5.35
N LYS A 142 40.89 5.67 4.70
CA LYS A 142 39.61 6.37 4.52
C LYS A 142 38.61 5.52 3.75
N ALA A 143 39.02 4.88 2.65
CA ALA A 143 38.14 4.02 1.87
C ALA A 143 37.56 2.86 2.70
N PHE A 144 38.39 2.22 3.54
CA PHE A 144 37.92 1.18 4.47
C PHE A 144 36.89 1.74 5.47
N MET A 145 37.19 2.87 6.10
CA MET A 145 36.31 3.50 7.10
C MET A 145 34.98 3.98 6.51
N ASP A 146 35.01 4.56 5.32
CA ASP A 146 33.80 5.00 4.62
C ASP A 146 32.93 3.78 4.27
N GLN A 147 33.54 2.69 3.79
CA GLN A 147 32.81 1.46 3.50
C GLN A 147 32.18 0.83 4.76
N ASP A 148 32.91 0.81 5.88
CA ASP A 148 32.43 0.29 7.16
C ASP A 148 31.21 1.08 7.66
N GLN A 149 31.28 2.41 7.60
CA GLN A 149 30.16 3.29 7.95
C GLN A 149 28.97 3.13 6.99
N ASN A 150 29.22 3.03 5.68
CA ASN A 150 28.18 2.85 4.68
C ASN A 150 27.45 1.52 4.87
N LEU A 151 28.18 0.45 5.16
CA LEU A 151 27.61 -0.85 5.49
C LEU A 151 26.76 -0.77 6.77
N ALA A 152 27.28 -0.16 7.85
CA ALA A 152 26.53 0.00 9.10
C ALA A 152 25.22 0.78 8.89
N ASN A 153 25.26 1.86 8.11
CA ASN A 153 24.06 2.62 7.75
C ASN A 153 23.09 1.77 6.93
N SER A 154 23.59 1.01 5.95
CA SER A 154 22.76 0.11 5.13
C SER A 154 22.07 -0.95 5.97
N LEU A 155 22.79 -1.58 6.92
CA LEU A 155 22.21 -2.58 7.83
C LEU A 155 21.14 -1.97 8.74
N LYS A 156 21.36 -0.75 9.23
CA LYS A 156 20.35 -0.03 10.02
C LYS A 156 19.09 0.22 9.19
N THR A 157 19.25 0.77 7.98
CA THR A 157 18.14 1.03 7.06
C THR A 157 17.35 -0.26 6.76
N ILE A 158 18.02 -1.38 6.53
CA ILE A 158 17.37 -2.68 6.30
C ILE A 158 16.61 -3.16 7.55
N ALA A 159 17.21 -3.05 8.74
CA ALA A 159 16.59 -3.44 10.00
C ALA A 159 15.34 -2.62 10.33
N ASP A 160 15.29 -1.36 9.90
CA ASP A 160 14.11 -0.49 9.99
C ASP A 160 13.02 -0.88 8.96
N GLY A 161 13.26 -1.93 8.16
CA GLY A 161 12.31 -2.51 7.22
C GLY A 161 12.45 -2.06 5.77
N ASN A 162 13.50 -1.29 5.44
CA ASN A 162 13.76 -0.81 4.09
C ASN A 162 14.72 -1.76 3.34
N THR A 163 14.15 -2.79 2.71
CA THR A 163 14.92 -3.82 2.00
C THR A 163 15.30 -3.38 0.56
N PRO A 164 16.55 -3.57 0.11
CA PRO A 164 16.94 -3.40 -1.29
C PRO A 164 16.25 -4.46 -2.15
N GLY A 165 15.59 -4.05 -3.23
CA GLY A 165 14.86 -5.00 -4.06
C GLY A 165 13.41 -5.27 -3.62
N ASN A 166 12.85 -4.46 -2.72
CA ASN A 166 11.39 -4.27 -2.60
C ASN A 166 10.85 -3.54 -3.85
N ASN A 167 11.15 -4.16 -4.99
CA ASN A 167 11.10 -3.59 -6.30
C ASN A 167 9.67 -3.63 -6.81
N PRO A 168 9.25 -2.55 -7.48
CA PRO A 168 10.17 -1.65 -8.16
C PRO A 168 10.75 -0.56 -7.25
N ARG A 169 12.08 -0.60 -7.00
CA ARG A 169 12.93 0.58 -6.91
C ARG A 169 12.80 1.17 -8.29
N PRO A 170 12.22 2.33 -8.35
CA PRO A 170 11.92 2.97 -9.58
C PRO A 170 13.22 3.57 -10.12
N GLY A 171 13.22 3.82 -11.43
CA GLY A 171 14.36 4.39 -12.10
C GLY A 171 14.82 5.71 -11.48
N SER A 172 15.94 6.23 -11.95
CA SER A 172 16.38 7.58 -11.61
C SER A 172 15.23 8.57 -11.81
N GLY A 173 14.72 9.17 -10.72
CA GLY A 173 13.64 10.16 -10.73
C GLY A 173 12.23 9.65 -10.39
N THR A 174 12.06 8.45 -9.83
CA THR A 174 10.72 7.87 -9.60
C THR A 174 10.48 7.21 -8.25
N GLU A 175 11.24 7.47 -7.16
CA GLU A 175 11.20 6.80 -5.82
C GLU A 175 9.82 6.26 -5.39
N PRO A 176 9.69 5.00 -4.91
CA PRO A 176 8.39 4.35 -4.87
C PRO A 176 7.69 4.70 -3.56
N GLY A 177 6.44 5.11 -3.68
CA GLY A 177 5.46 5.00 -2.62
C GLY A 177 5.37 6.17 -1.65
N LEU A 178 4.51 5.98 -0.66
CA LEU A 178 4.34 6.91 0.43
C LEU A 178 5.56 6.91 1.33
N ASP A 179 6.04 8.10 1.67
CA ASP A 179 7.20 8.32 2.54
C ASP A 179 8.51 7.61 2.12
N PRO A 180 9.05 7.88 0.92
CA PRO A 180 10.28 7.22 0.47
C PRO A 180 11.50 7.51 1.37
N ASP A 181 11.47 8.62 2.12
CA ASP A 181 12.55 9.08 3.00
C ASP A 181 12.29 8.85 4.50
N GLY A 182 11.13 8.31 4.89
CA GLY A 182 10.77 8.04 6.29
C GLY A 182 10.44 9.29 7.15
N ASN A 183 10.12 10.43 6.53
CA ASN A 183 9.94 11.73 7.18
C ASN A 183 8.47 12.17 7.35
N ILE A 184 7.50 11.53 6.70
CA ILE A 184 6.08 11.95 6.68
C ILE A 184 5.14 10.91 7.30
N ASN A 185 5.61 9.70 7.55
CA ASN A 185 4.98 8.68 8.38
C ASN A 185 5.24 8.98 9.86
N ASN A 186 4.20 8.90 10.69
CA ASN A 186 4.30 9.07 12.14
C ASN A 186 4.56 7.76 12.91
N GLY A 187 4.92 6.69 12.19
CA GLY A 187 5.14 5.34 12.72
C GLY A 187 3.88 4.46 12.75
N GLN A 188 2.73 4.94 12.25
CA GLN A 188 1.47 4.19 12.24
C GLN A 188 1.24 3.39 10.95
N ILE A 189 1.99 3.66 9.89
CA ILE A 189 1.85 2.93 8.61
C ILE A 189 3.13 2.18 8.26
N GLN A 190 2.99 1.00 7.65
CA GLN A 190 4.12 0.16 7.27
C GLN A 190 3.87 -0.48 5.90
N PHE A 191 4.72 -0.20 4.91
CA PHE A 191 4.60 -0.74 3.54
C PHE A 191 4.74 -2.26 3.50
N GLN A 192 3.76 -3.01 3.04
CA GLN A 192 3.86 -4.47 2.90
C GLN A 192 4.33 -4.88 1.50
N GLN A 193 3.67 -4.38 0.45
CA GLN A 193 3.92 -4.82 -0.91
C GLN A 193 3.44 -3.82 -1.95
N THR A 194 4.10 -3.79 -3.11
CA THR A 194 3.57 -3.15 -4.32
C THR A 194 2.45 -4.01 -4.92
N MET A 195 1.35 -3.36 -5.29
CA MET A 195 0.22 -4.02 -5.96
C MET A 195 0.37 -3.94 -7.49
N ALA A 196 -0.44 -4.72 -8.20
CA ALA A 196 -0.40 -4.78 -9.66
C ALA A 196 -0.75 -3.41 -10.24
N GLY A 197 0.02 -2.98 -11.24
CA GLY A 197 -0.11 -1.66 -11.85
C GLY A 197 0.62 -0.53 -11.10
N ALA A 198 1.33 -0.80 -10.01
CA ALA A 198 2.15 0.21 -9.32
C ALA A 198 3.64 0.14 -9.66
N GLY A 199 4.32 1.29 -9.60
CA GLY A 199 5.79 1.41 -9.64
C GLY A 199 6.45 1.38 -11.03
N VAL A 200 5.96 0.61 -12.00
CA VAL A 200 6.52 0.60 -13.36
C VAL A 200 5.52 1.15 -14.39
N PRO A 201 5.90 2.20 -15.14
CA PRO A 201 5.13 2.74 -16.23
C PRO A 201 4.49 1.76 -17.21
N ASP A 202 5.23 0.69 -17.49
CA ASP A 202 5.01 -0.23 -18.59
C ASP A 202 4.86 -1.69 -18.11
N SER A 203 4.80 -1.96 -16.80
CA SER A 203 4.59 -3.33 -16.33
C SER A 203 3.16 -3.77 -16.64
N THR A 204 3.05 -4.72 -17.56
CA THR A 204 1.82 -5.41 -17.94
C THR A 204 1.74 -6.78 -17.25
N ASP A 205 2.33 -6.93 -16.06
CA ASP A 205 2.66 -8.25 -15.50
C ASP A 205 1.47 -9.22 -15.41
N HIS A 206 0.23 -8.73 -15.44
CA HIS A 206 -0.96 -9.56 -15.71
C HIS A 206 -2.02 -8.84 -16.56
N GLY A 207 -1.59 -7.92 -17.43
CA GLY A 207 -2.45 -7.15 -18.34
C GLY A 207 -3.16 -5.95 -17.72
N VAL A 208 -2.85 -5.60 -16.46
CA VAL A 208 -3.35 -4.39 -15.79
C VAL A 208 -2.22 -3.36 -15.69
N PRO A 209 -2.24 -2.28 -16.49
CA PRO A 209 -1.28 -1.20 -16.38
C PRO A 209 -1.65 -0.28 -15.19
N ARG A 210 -0.94 0.84 -15.07
CA ARG A 210 -1.14 1.90 -14.08
C ARG A 210 -2.60 2.10 -13.65
N THR A 211 -2.89 1.82 -12.39
CA THR A 211 -4.24 1.83 -11.80
C THR A 211 -4.24 2.45 -10.40
N ASP A 212 -5.42 2.86 -9.93
CA ASP A 212 -5.65 3.30 -8.56
C ASP A 212 -6.78 2.56 -7.82
N LEU A 213 -7.01 3.01 -6.58
CA LEU A 213 -7.97 2.53 -5.58
C LEU A 213 -7.69 1.12 -5.05
N SER A 214 -7.67 0.09 -5.89
CA SER A 214 -7.55 -1.32 -5.47
C SER A 214 -8.45 -1.65 -4.26
N ILE A 215 -9.76 -1.43 -4.39
CA ILE A 215 -10.75 -1.68 -3.34
C ILE A 215 -10.78 -3.16 -3.00
N MET A 216 -10.38 -3.52 -1.78
CA MET A 216 -10.22 -4.91 -1.38
C MET A 216 -11.56 -5.56 -1.03
N GLY A 217 -11.73 -6.82 -1.43
CA GLY A 217 -12.90 -7.62 -1.12
C GLY A 217 -12.57 -9.11 -1.12
N MET A 218 -13.50 -9.91 -0.63
CA MET A 218 -13.37 -11.36 -0.60
C MET A 218 -14.57 -11.99 -1.29
N THR A 219 -14.35 -12.91 -2.20
CA THR A 219 -15.44 -13.67 -2.84
C THR A 219 -16.11 -14.63 -1.83
N PRO A 220 -17.35 -15.08 -2.08
CA PRO A 220 -18.01 -16.09 -1.25
C PRO A 220 -17.20 -17.38 -1.06
N ASP A 221 -16.42 -17.78 -2.07
CA ASP A 221 -15.53 -18.96 -2.00
C ASP A 221 -14.24 -18.73 -1.20
N GLY A 222 -13.92 -17.46 -0.85
CA GLY A 222 -12.85 -17.08 0.06
C GLY A 222 -11.63 -16.41 -0.58
N ARG A 223 -11.62 -16.21 -1.91
CA ARG A 223 -10.52 -15.58 -2.64
C ARG A 223 -10.47 -14.07 -2.39
N LEU A 224 -9.27 -13.54 -2.24
CA LEU A 224 -9.04 -12.10 -2.22
C LEU A 224 -9.18 -11.54 -3.63
N PHE A 225 -9.84 -10.40 -3.75
CA PHE A 225 -9.83 -9.62 -4.98
C PHE A 225 -9.70 -8.12 -4.67
N THR A 226 -9.30 -7.36 -5.68
CA THR A 226 -9.31 -5.90 -5.66
C THR A 226 -10.07 -5.37 -6.86
N ILE A 227 -10.97 -4.40 -6.65
CA ILE A 227 -11.61 -3.66 -7.72
C ILE A 227 -10.81 -2.38 -7.98
N GLN A 228 -10.40 -2.20 -9.22
CA GLN A 228 -9.54 -1.13 -9.66
C GLN A 228 -10.34 0.07 -10.17
N GLY A 229 -9.85 1.26 -9.85
CA GLY A 229 -10.36 2.53 -10.37
C GLY A 229 -9.87 2.81 -11.78
N ASP A 230 -9.55 4.07 -12.06
CA ASP A 230 -9.12 4.49 -13.39
C ASP A 230 -7.79 3.78 -13.75
N THR A 231 -7.80 3.08 -14.88
CA THR A 231 -6.64 2.32 -15.36
C THR A 231 -6.24 2.79 -16.77
N ALA A 232 -4.97 3.13 -17.00
CA ALA A 232 -4.49 3.48 -18.35
C ALA A 232 -2.98 3.30 -18.55
N ASN A 233 -2.58 2.89 -19.75
CA ASN A 233 -1.17 2.83 -20.17
C ASN A 233 -0.52 4.21 -20.41
N THR A 234 -1.31 5.29 -20.44
CA THR A 234 -0.84 6.65 -20.71
C THR A 234 -0.73 7.54 -19.47
N MET A 235 -1.01 7.04 -18.26
CA MET A 235 -0.79 7.82 -17.05
C MET A 235 0.70 8.17 -16.96
N GLY A 236 1.05 9.46 -16.93
CA GLY A 236 2.44 9.91 -17.04
C GLY A 236 3.22 9.82 -15.72
N PRO A 237 4.55 10.03 -15.74
CA PRO A 237 5.38 10.17 -14.54
C PRO A 237 5.06 11.41 -13.67
N SER A 238 4.19 12.31 -14.12
CA SER A 238 3.72 13.47 -13.37
C SER A 238 2.45 13.20 -12.55
N GLY A 239 1.95 11.96 -12.58
CA GLY A 239 0.58 11.64 -12.15
C GLY A 239 -0.47 12.26 -13.06
N GLY A 240 -1.74 12.09 -12.73
CA GLY A 240 -2.84 12.65 -13.52
C GLY A 240 -3.80 11.58 -14.01
N PRO A 241 -5.08 11.91 -14.28
CA PRO A 241 -5.89 11.09 -15.16
C PRO A 241 -5.39 11.40 -16.57
N GLY A 242 -4.23 10.84 -16.93
CA GLY A 242 -3.82 10.70 -18.32
C GLY A 242 -5.03 10.16 -19.07
N ASN A 243 -5.41 10.80 -20.18
CA ASN A 243 -6.75 10.68 -20.78
C ASN A 243 -7.27 9.23 -20.74
N PRO A 244 -8.08 8.82 -19.72
CA PRO A 244 -8.51 7.44 -19.56
C PRO A 244 -9.60 7.12 -20.61
N ARG A 245 -9.62 7.87 -21.73
CA ARG A 245 -10.71 8.05 -22.69
C ARG A 245 -10.37 7.49 -24.08
N ARG A 246 -9.12 7.08 -24.35
CA ARG A 246 -8.77 6.43 -25.64
C ARG A 246 -8.89 4.91 -25.53
N PRO A 247 -9.71 4.24 -26.36
CA PRO A 247 -9.91 2.80 -26.25
C PRO A 247 -8.56 2.10 -26.35
N ASP A 248 -8.22 1.28 -25.36
CA ASP A 248 -7.41 0.14 -25.67
C ASP A 248 -8.30 -0.80 -26.50
N ASN A 249 -7.74 -1.36 -27.57
CA ASN A 249 -8.50 -2.32 -28.38
C ASN A 249 -8.86 -3.60 -27.59
N ASP A 250 -8.27 -3.79 -26.40
CA ASP A 250 -8.37 -4.98 -25.56
C ASP A 250 -9.22 -4.79 -24.27
N GLY A 251 -9.74 -3.58 -24.02
CA GLY A 251 -10.40 -3.23 -22.75
C GLY A 251 -9.47 -3.26 -21.52
N GLY A 252 -9.95 -2.71 -20.41
CA GLY A 252 -9.26 -2.76 -19.11
C GLY A 252 -9.03 -1.41 -18.42
N ARG A 253 -9.96 -0.47 -18.54
CA ARG A 253 -9.91 0.85 -17.89
C ARG A 253 -10.41 0.88 -16.44
N ASN A 254 -11.03 -0.21 -16.04
CA ASN A 254 -11.39 -0.62 -14.70
C ASN A 254 -11.32 -2.16 -14.72
N ASN A 255 -10.85 -2.74 -13.63
CA ASN A 255 -10.52 -4.17 -13.59
C ASN A 255 -10.86 -4.75 -12.23
N ILE A 256 -11.11 -6.06 -12.19
CA ILE A 256 -11.05 -6.83 -10.94
C ILE A 256 -9.84 -7.75 -11.05
N ILE A 257 -8.99 -7.72 -10.03
CA ILE A 257 -7.82 -8.58 -9.92
C ILE A 257 -8.10 -9.56 -8.79
N PHE A 258 -8.04 -10.85 -9.07
CA PHE A 258 -8.04 -11.89 -8.06
C PHE A 258 -6.60 -12.18 -7.66
N TRP A 259 -6.41 -12.41 -6.36
CA TRP A 259 -5.11 -12.59 -5.74
C TRP A 259 -5.01 -13.97 -5.13
N LYS A 260 -3.80 -14.53 -5.20
CA LYS A 260 -3.41 -15.70 -4.42
C LYS A 260 -2.10 -15.42 -3.70
N MET A 261 -1.90 -16.08 -2.57
CA MET A 261 -0.61 -16.08 -1.91
C MET A 261 0.27 -17.14 -2.57
N ASP A 262 1.47 -16.76 -3.01
CA ASP A 262 2.46 -17.70 -3.55
C ASP A 262 3.17 -18.48 -2.43
N GLU A 263 4.04 -19.42 -2.80
CA GLU A 263 4.78 -20.25 -1.84
C GLU A 263 5.77 -19.45 -0.97
N HIS A 264 6.00 -18.17 -1.27
CA HIS A 264 6.86 -17.28 -0.49
C HIS A 264 6.06 -16.37 0.46
N GLY A 265 4.74 -16.53 0.51
CA GLY A 265 3.87 -15.72 1.38
C GLY A 265 3.55 -14.33 0.81
N LYS A 266 3.72 -14.14 -0.50
CA LYS A 266 3.47 -12.88 -1.20
C LYS A 266 2.15 -12.93 -1.96
N TRP A 267 1.40 -11.83 -1.99
CA TRP A 267 0.21 -11.74 -2.85
C TRP A 267 0.63 -11.53 -4.31
N VAL A 268 0.24 -12.48 -5.16
CA VAL A 268 0.45 -12.42 -6.60
C VAL A 268 -0.87 -12.46 -7.33
N VAL A 269 -0.90 -11.89 -8.54
CA VAL A 269 -2.11 -11.92 -9.37
C VAL A 269 -2.38 -13.34 -9.84
N ASP A 270 -3.63 -13.75 -9.71
CA ASP A 270 -4.12 -15.05 -10.18
C ASP A 270 -4.94 -14.92 -11.46
N GLU A 271 -5.95 -14.04 -11.45
CA GLU A 271 -6.91 -13.85 -12.53
C GLU A 271 -7.28 -12.37 -12.66
N VAL A 272 -7.56 -11.90 -13.88
CA VAL A 272 -8.01 -10.52 -14.14
C VAL A 272 -9.31 -10.54 -14.93
N VAL A 273 -10.32 -9.86 -14.41
CA VAL A 273 -11.57 -9.54 -15.12
C VAL A 273 -11.50 -8.10 -15.58
N LYS A 274 -11.52 -7.90 -16.90
CA LYS A 274 -11.48 -6.58 -17.52
C LYS A 274 -12.88 -6.01 -17.67
N GLN A 275 -13.02 -4.71 -17.42
CA GLN A 275 -14.26 -3.95 -17.64
C GLN A 275 -15.51 -4.57 -16.98
N PRO A 276 -15.48 -4.81 -15.66
CA PRO A 276 -16.64 -5.35 -14.94
C PRO A 276 -17.84 -4.38 -14.95
N PHE A 277 -17.59 -3.07 -15.05
CA PHE A 277 -18.62 -2.03 -15.09
C PHE A 277 -18.60 -1.29 -16.43
N PRO A 278 -19.71 -0.61 -16.81
CA PRO A 278 -19.77 0.15 -18.05
C PRO A 278 -18.55 1.07 -18.21
N PRO A 279 -17.91 1.10 -19.40
CA PRO A 279 -16.77 1.96 -19.63
C PRO A 279 -17.21 3.43 -19.69
N ALA A 280 -16.27 4.36 -19.54
CA ALA A 280 -16.47 5.77 -19.84
C ALA A 280 -17.14 5.95 -21.22
N GLN A 281 -18.35 6.51 -21.23
CA GLN A 281 -19.18 6.58 -22.43
C GLN A 281 -18.98 7.89 -23.21
N TYR A 282 -18.49 8.95 -22.54
CA TYR A 282 -18.47 10.29 -23.11
C TYR A 282 -17.09 11.00 -22.98
N PRO A 283 -16.66 11.76 -24.01
CA PRO A 283 -15.50 12.66 -23.90
C PRO A 283 -15.72 13.79 -22.88
N LYS A 284 -14.62 14.39 -22.38
CA LYS A 284 -14.70 15.59 -21.53
C LYS A 284 -15.47 16.72 -22.25
N GLY A 285 -16.43 17.32 -21.55
CA GLY A 285 -17.25 18.42 -22.07
C GLY A 285 -18.49 17.98 -22.86
N VAL A 286 -18.72 16.67 -23.02
CA VAL A 286 -19.97 16.11 -23.54
C VAL A 286 -20.83 15.68 -22.36
N GLU A 287 -22.14 15.90 -22.46
CA GLU A 287 -23.08 15.50 -21.41
C GLU A 287 -23.14 13.97 -21.29
N GLY A 288 -22.74 13.45 -20.12
CA GLY A 288 -22.68 12.01 -19.88
C GLY A 288 -21.62 11.63 -18.83
N ASP A 289 -21.51 10.34 -18.54
CA ASP A 289 -20.50 9.80 -17.62
C ASP A 289 -19.15 9.67 -18.33
N ILE A 290 -18.14 10.39 -17.83
CA ILE A 290 -16.78 10.37 -18.36
C ILE A 290 -15.89 9.32 -17.67
N SER A 291 -16.32 8.76 -16.54
CA SER A 291 -15.76 7.56 -15.89
C SER A 291 -16.79 6.92 -14.95
N THR A 292 -16.64 5.62 -14.70
CA THR A 292 -17.41 4.83 -13.72
C THR A 292 -16.41 4.20 -12.76
N ILE A 293 -16.34 4.72 -11.55
CA ILE A 293 -15.28 4.42 -10.59
C ILE A 293 -15.86 3.66 -9.41
N PRO A 294 -15.34 2.48 -9.04
CA PRO A 294 -15.82 1.75 -7.88
C PRO A 294 -15.51 2.52 -6.59
N THR A 295 -16.37 2.37 -5.58
CA THR A 295 -16.25 3.05 -4.28
C THR A 295 -16.33 2.09 -3.10
N SER A 296 -16.96 0.93 -3.26
CA SER A 296 -17.06 -0.10 -2.22
C SER A 296 -17.34 -1.47 -2.82
N THR A 297 -17.03 -2.53 -2.05
CA THR A 297 -17.48 -3.90 -2.33
C THR A 297 -17.81 -4.63 -1.05
N PHE A 298 -18.81 -5.52 -1.09
CA PHE A 298 -19.28 -6.30 0.05
C PHE A 298 -20.11 -7.51 -0.43
N ASN A 299 -20.40 -8.44 0.48
CA ASN A 299 -21.24 -9.60 0.20
C ASN A 299 -22.51 -9.59 1.06
N VAL A 300 -23.59 -10.13 0.49
CA VAL A 300 -24.77 -10.58 1.25
C VAL A 300 -25.05 -12.02 0.85
N GLY A 301 -24.79 -12.95 1.76
CA GLY A 301 -24.74 -14.37 1.42
C GLY A 301 -23.72 -14.62 0.31
N ASP A 302 -24.14 -15.34 -0.74
CA ASP A 302 -23.30 -15.66 -1.90
C ASP A 302 -23.35 -14.60 -3.01
N THR A 303 -24.06 -13.48 -2.80
CA THR A 303 -24.12 -12.39 -3.78
C THR A 303 -23.10 -11.32 -3.41
N MET A 304 -22.22 -11.01 -4.35
CA MET A 304 -21.27 -9.92 -4.26
C MET A 304 -21.91 -8.64 -4.76
N TYR A 305 -21.55 -7.51 -4.15
CA TYR A 305 -22.01 -6.18 -4.53
C TYR A 305 -20.82 -5.23 -4.65
N ALA A 306 -20.98 -4.23 -5.52
CA ALA A 306 -20.03 -3.14 -5.68
C ALA A 306 -20.77 -1.85 -5.98
N SER A 307 -20.47 -0.78 -5.26
CA SER A 307 -20.95 0.56 -5.59
C SER A 307 -19.97 1.23 -6.52
N VAL A 308 -20.50 2.01 -7.46
CA VAL A 308 -19.72 2.85 -8.37
C VAL A 308 -20.24 4.28 -8.31
N MET A 309 -19.33 5.24 -8.41
CA MET A 309 -19.67 6.64 -8.70
C MET A 309 -19.54 6.90 -10.20
N ASN A 310 -20.55 7.55 -10.77
CA ASN A 310 -20.61 7.91 -12.18
C ASN A 310 -20.16 9.36 -12.32
N VAL A 311 -18.93 9.56 -12.79
CA VAL A 311 -18.25 10.85 -12.82
C VAL A 311 -18.69 11.65 -14.03
N LYS A 312 -19.13 12.89 -13.80
CA LYS A 312 -19.57 13.86 -14.81
C LYS A 312 -18.38 14.61 -15.41
N ASN A 313 -17.52 15.16 -14.57
CA ASN A 313 -16.38 16.00 -14.97
C ASN A 313 -15.27 15.98 -13.91
N TRP A 314 -14.08 16.45 -14.32
CA TRP A 314 -12.94 16.73 -13.45
C TRP A 314 -12.53 18.17 -13.71
N ASP A 315 -12.91 19.08 -12.82
CA ASP A 315 -12.70 20.53 -12.94
C ASP A 315 -12.24 21.11 -11.58
N ASN A 316 -11.42 22.17 -11.62
CA ASN A 316 -10.95 22.89 -10.43
C ASN A 316 -10.32 22.00 -9.31
N ASN A 317 -9.56 20.96 -9.70
CA ASN A 317 -8.95 19.99 -8.76
C ASN A 317 -9.95 19.20 -7.91
N THR A 318 -11.20 19.09 -8.36
CA THR A 318 -12.23 18.20 -7.81
C THR A 318 -12.94 17.46 -8.94
N TRP A 319 -13.92 16.61 -8.61
CA TRP A 319 -14.82 15.98 -9.58
C TRP A 319 -16.27 16.16 -9.15
N GLU A 320 -17.16 16.23 -10.14
CA GLU A 320 -18.61 16.16 -9.94
C GLU A 320 -19.11 14.78 -10.40
N THR A 321 -20.08 14.23 -9.70
CA THR A 321 -20.78 13.00 -10.10
C THR A 321 -22.16 13.31 -10.67
N ARG A 322 -22.69 12.41 -11.51
CA ARG A 322 -24.12 12.42 -11.90
C ARG A 322 -24.96 11.58 -10.95
N SER A 323 -24.38 10.51 -10.43
CA SER A 323 -25.04 9.57 -9.52
C SER A 323 -24.04 8.56 -8.97
N SER A 324 -24.50 7.78 -8.00
CA SER A 324 -23.88 6.51 -7.62
C SER A 324 -24.84 5.35 -7.79
N THR A 325 -24.32 4.21 -8.23
CA THR A 325 -25.12 3.04 -8.60
C THR A 325 -24.54 1.76 -8.03
N LEU A 326 -25.42 0.84 -7.62
CA LEU A 326 -25.02 -0.46 -7.10
C LEU A 326 -25.09 -1.57 -8.17
N PHE A 327 -24.04 -2.36 -8.24
CA PHE A 327 -23.91 -3.56 -9.07
C PHE A 327 -23.84 -4.82 -8.20
N LYS A 328 -24.17 -5.97 -8.80
CA LYS A 328 -24.07 -7.28 -8.17
C LYS A 328 -23.45 -8.32 -9.10
N SER A 329 -22.84 -9.33 -8.48
CA SER A 329 -22.33 -10.54 -9.13
C SER A 329 -22.76 -11.78 -8.33
N THR A 330 -23.08 -12.85 -9.05
CA THR A 330 -23.49 -14.16 -8.49
C THR A 330 -22.60 -15.30 -8.97
N ASP A 331 -21.46 -14.99 -9.58
CA ASP A 331 -20.51 -15.95 -10.17
C ASP A 331 -19.07 -15.71 -9.67
N ASN A 332 -18.96 -15.31 -8.40
CA ASN A 332 -17.71 -14.96 -7.73
C ASN A 332 -16.94 -13.83 -8.44
N GLY A 333 -17.65 -12.81 -8.91
CA GLY A 333 -17.08 -11.56 -9.39
C GLY A 333 -16.67 -11.56 -10.86
N ARG A 334 -17.06 -12.58 -11.63
CA ARG A 334 -16.70 -12.71 -13.06
C ARG A 334 -17.60 -11.89 -13.97
N THR A 335 -18.90 -11.82 -13.65
CA THR A 335 -19.85 -10.97 -14.36
C THR A 335 -20.63 -10.10 -13.39
N TRP A 336 -20.92 -8.87 -13.82
CA TRP A 336 -21.58 -7.86 -13.01
C TRP A 336 -22.75 -7.24 -13.77
N GLN A 337 -23.82 -6.99 -13.05
CA GLN A 337 -25.01 -6.29 -13.54
C GLN A 337 -25.55 -5.36 -12.47
N GLN A 338 -26.35 -4.38 -12.85
CA GLN A 338 -26.98 -3.50 -11.85
C GLN A 338 -27.84 -4.29 -10.85
N ALA A 339 -27.84 -3.87 -9.60
CA ALA A 339 -28.31 -4.69 -8.48
C ALA A 339 -29.83 -4.75 -8.26
N GLY A 340 -30.62 -3.99 -9.02
CA GLY A 340 -32.07 -3.90 -8.82
C GLY A 340 -32.88 -4.73 -9.82
N PRO A 341 -34.20 -4.53 -9.87
CA PRO A 341 -35.10 -5.36 -10.67
C PRO A 341 -34.82 -5.20 -12.17
N THR A 342 -35.02 -6.29 -12.91
CA THR A 342 -34.92 -6.30 -14.38
C THR A 342 -36.20 -5.75 -14.99
N GLY A 343 -36.13 -4.55 -15.57
CA GLY A 343 -37.19 -3.97 -16.38
C GLY A 343 -37.00 -4.24 -17.88
N PRO A 344 -37.88 -3.69 -18.74
CA PRO A 344 -37.80 -3.87 -20.20
C PRO A 344 -36.51 -3.36 -20.84
N ALA A 345 -35.85 -2.38 -20.22
CA ALA A 345 -34.57 -1.81 -20.66
C ALA A 345 -33.34 -2.48 -20.01
N GLY A 346 -33.54 -3.53 -19.19
CA GLY A 346 -32.49 -4.19 -18.41
C GLY A 346 -32.64 -3.96 -16.89
N PRO A 347 -31.69 -4.48 -16.09
CA PRO A 347 -31.65 -4.25 -14.65
C PRO A 347 -31.40 -2.77 -14.34
N THR A 348 -32.18 -2.21 -13.42
CA THR A 348 -31.99 -0.86 -12.87
C THR A 348 -31.57 -0.96 -11.41
N GLY A 349 -30.33 -0.57 -11.09
CA GLY A 349 -29.79 -0.63 -9.73
C GLY A 349 -30.41 0.42 -8.79
N PRO A 350 -30.27 0.26 -7.46
CA PRO A 350 -30.29 1.41 -6.56
C PRO A 350 -29.34 2.49 -7.10
N THR A 351 -29.90 3.64 -7.43
CA THR A 351 -29.18 4.78 -7.96
C THR A 351 -29.50 6.00 -7.09
N PHE A 352 -28.46 6.72 -6.71
CA PHE A 352 -28.51 7.93 -5.89
C PHE A 352 -28.14 9.10 -6.79
N PRO A 353 -29.13 9.87 -7.31
CA PRO A 353 -28.85 10.96 -8.24
C PRO A 353 -28.14 12.13 -7.54
N ASN A 354 -27.16 12.71 -8.20
CA ASN A 354 -26.55 13.97 -7.82
C ASN A 354 -27.13 15.07 -8.72
N ALA A 355 -28.23 15.66 -8.28
CA ALA A 355 -29.08 16.53 -9.09
C ALA A 355 -28.93 18.01 -8.72
N GLY A 356 -29.43 18.90 -9.58
CA GLY A 356 -29.31 20.34 -9.37
C GLY A 356 -27.97 20.90 -9.81
N THR A 357 -27.77 22.20 -9.62
CA THR A 357 -26.58 22.92 -10.10
C THR A 357 -25.34 22.65 -9.26
N ASP A 358 -25.54 22.40 -7.96
CA ASP A 358 -24.46 22.41 -6.98
C ASP A 358 -23.87 21.02 -6.75
N HIS A 359 -24.52 19.95 -7.25
CA HIS A 359 -24.02 18.57 -7.21
C HIS A 359 -23.52 18.14 -5.82
N ASN A 360 -24.26 18.52 -4.77
CA ASN A 360 -23.83 18.42 -3.37
C ASN A 360 -24.63 17.41 -2.55
N GLN A 361 -25.31 16.46 -3.20
CA GLN A 361 -26.05 15.43 -2.49
C GLN A 361 -25.07 14.47 -1.79
N PRO A 362 -25.41 13.94 -0.60
CA PRO A 362 -24.61 12.91 0.04
C PRO A 362 -24.71 11.58 -0.72
N PHE A 363 -23.95 10.58 -0.27
CA PHE A 363 -23.94 9.22 -0.83
C PHE A 363 -23.49 9.13 -2.30
N GLN A 364 -22.63 10.03 -2.75
CA GLN A 364 -21.95 9.94 -4.05
C GLN A 364 -20.67 9.10 -3.94
N VAL A 365 -19.89 9.26 -2.88
CA VAL A 365 -18.77 8.35 -2.59
C VAL A 365 -19.20 7.42 -1.47
N GLN A 366 -19.43 6.15 -1.79
CA GLN A 366 -20.15 5.21 -0.91
C GLN A 366 -19.23 4.16 -0.30
N SER A 367 -19.55 3.74 0.91
CA SER A 367 -18.97 2.60 1.61
C SER A 367 -20.08 1.74 2.21
N TYR A 368 -20.20 0.50 1.74
CA TYR A 368 -21.18 -0.43 2.25
C TYR A 368 -20.56 -1.40 3.26
N ALA A 369 -21.17 -1.51 4.43
CA ALA A 369 -20.68 -2.30 5.55
C ALA A 369 -21.81 -3.20 6.08
N PRO A 370 -21.83 -4.50 5.72
CA PRO A 370 -22.73 -5.47 6.33
C PRO A 370 -22.51 -5.58 7.84
N ARG A 371 -23.59 -5.82 8.58
CA ARG A 371 -23.54 -6.03 10.03
C ARG A 371 -24.39 -7.25 10.42
N ASP A 372 -23.98 -7.91 11.49
CA ASP A 372 -24.67 -9.12 12.02
C ASP A 372 -26.08 -8.84 12.56
N ASP A 373 -26.51 -7.57 12.63
CA ASP A 373 -27.86 -7.17 13.03
C ASP A 373 -28.91 -7.31 11.90
N GLY A 374 -28.51 -7.84 10.74
CA GLY A 374 -29.37 -8.08 9.59
C GLY A 374 -29.46 -6.92 8.61
N TYR A 375 -28.76 -5.82 8.87
CA TYR A 375 -28.68 -4.66 7.98
C TYR A 375 -27.34 -4.57 7.25
N VAL A 376 -27.37 -3.89 6.11
CA VAL A 376 -26.18 -3.34 5.47
C VAL A 376 -26.24 -1.83 5.65
N TYR A 377 -25.18 -1.26 6.22
CA TYR A 377 -25.03 0.17 6.37
C TYR A 377 -24.37 0.74 5.11
N MET A 378 -24.88 1.86 4.61
CA MET A 378 -24.28 2.63 3.53
C MET A 378 -23.80 3.95 4.12
N TYR A 379 -22.50 4.08 4.27
CA TYR A 379 -21.86 5.34 4.55
C TYR A 379 -21.59 6.07 3.25
N GLY A 380 -21.65 7.40 3.25
CA GLY A 380 -21.19 8.12 2.09
C GLY A 380 -21.12 9.62 2.25
N THR A 381 -20.46 10.23 1.29
CA THR A 381 -20.17 11.67 1.25
C THR A 381 -20.71 12.26 -0.04
N GLN A 382 -20.69 13.58 -0.14
CA GLN A 382 -20.75 14.29 -1.41
C GLN A 382 -19.54 13.90 -2.30
N ASP A 383 -19.59 14.26 -3.57
CA ASP A 383 -18.43 14.10 -4.45
C ASP A 383 -17.27 15.03 -4.06
N GLY A 384 -16.10 14.78 -4.65
CA GLY A 384 -14.86 15.38 -4.21
C GLY A 384 -14.41 14.90 -2.83
N ARG A 385 -13.57 15.71 -2.19
CA ARG A 385 -12.96 15.43 -0.87
C ARG A 385 -13.07 16.61 0.09
N THR A 386 -13.90 17.59 -0.27
CA THR A 386 -14.19 18.79 0.51
C THR A 386 -15.69 18.81 0.78
N ASN A 387 -16.09 18.46 2.00
CA ASN A 387 -17.48 18.24 2.33
C ASN A 387 -17.72 18.36 3.84
N ASP A 388 -18.98 18.26 4.26
CA ASP A 388 -19.39 18.43 5.66
C ASP A 388 -19.18 17.17 6.53
N GLY A 389 -18.74 16.06 5.92
CA GLY A 389 -18.43 14.82 6.60
C GLY A 389 -19.09 13.60 5.96
N MET A 390 -19.14 12.51 6.72
CA MET A 390 -19.72 11.23 6.29
C MET A 390 -21.13 11.08 6.83
N HIS A 391 -22.06 10.72 5.95
CA HIS A 391 -23.48 10.45 6.21
C HIS A 391 -23.73 8.94 6.25
N VAL A 392 -24.87 8.51 6.78
CA VAL A 392 -25.20 7.09 6.86
C VAL A 392 -26.67 6.81 6.58
N ALA A 393 -26.89 5.72 5.84
CA ALA A 393 -28.16 5.04 5.69
C ALA A 393 -27.98 3.57 6.05
N ARG A 394 -29.07 2.84 6.21
CA ARG A 394 -29.04 1.37 6.31
C ARG A 394 -30.19 0.77 5.52
N VAL A 395 -30.03 -0.50 5.14
CA VAL A 395 -31.06 -1.26 4.43
C VAL A 395 -31.07 -2.69 4.96
N PRO A 396 -32.23 -3.34 5.11
CA PRO A 396 -32.26 -4.77 5.40
C PRO A 396 -31.45 -5.53 4.35
N SER A 397 -30.59 -6.46 4.78
CA SER A 397 -29.67 -7.19 3.90
C SER A 397 -30.33 -7.82 2.66
N GLY A 398 -31.52 -8.43 2.82
CA GLY A 398 -32.30 -8.99 1.71
C GLY A 398 -32.94 -7.97 0.76
N ALA A 399 -32.83 -6.67 1.04
CA ALA A 399 -33.46 -5.57 0.29
C ALA A 399 -32.45 -4.56 -0.29
N VAL A 400 -31.15 -4.87 -0.27
CA VAL A 400 -30.06 -4.01 -0.76
C VAL A 400 -30.30 -3.47 -2.18
N GLY A 401 -30.91 -4.29 -3.06
CA GLY A 401 -31.26 -3.93 -4.44
C GLY A 401 -32.49 -3.01 -4.60
N ASN A 402 -33.13 -2.58 -3.50
CA ASN A 402 -34.31 -1.73 -3.51
C ASN A 402 -34.03 -0.39 -2.80
N VAL A 403 -33.83 0.68 -3.56
CA VAL A 403 -33.56 2.03 -3.03
C VAL A 403 -34.66 2.53 -2.08
N GLY A 404 -35.92 2.16 -2.29
CA GLY A 404 -37.05 2.54 -1.43
C GLY A 404 -37.08 1.81 -0.07
N ALA A 405 -36.21 0.83 0.14
CA ALA A 405 -36.06 0.12 1.40
C ALA A 405 -35.03 0.77 2.34
N TYR A 406 -34.24 1.73 1.84
CA TYR A 406 -33.20 2.40 2.62
C TYR A 406 -33.82 3.32 3.67
N GLU A 407 -33.22 3.30 4.86
CA GLU A 407 -33.55 4.15 5.99
C GLU A 407 -32.36 5.10 6.20
N TYR A 408 -32.61 6.41 6.15
CA TYR A 408 -31.58 7.44 6.29
C TYR A 408 -31.55 7.96 7.73
N TRP A 409 -30.36 8.35 8.19
CA TRP A 409 -30.19 8.95 9.51
C TRP A 409 -30.85 10.33 9.57
N ASP A 410 -31.65 10.59 10.60
CA ASP A 410 -32.34 11.86 10.81
C ASP A 410 -31.72 12.73 11.93
N GLY A 411 -30.62 12.26 12.54
CA GLY A 411 -30.00 12.87 13.72
C GLY A 411 -30.32 12.14 15.04
N HIS A 412 -31.35 11.29 15.05
CA HIS A 412 -31.79 10.54 16.22
C HIS A 412 -31.96 9.04 15.95
N GLY A 413 -32.37 8.68 14.72
CA GLY A 413 -32.63 7.32 14.30
C GLY A 413 -32.60 7.16 12.78
N PHE A 414 -32.90 5.94 12.33
CA PHE A 414 -33.01 5.60 10.92
C PHE A 414 -34.48 5.62 10.50
N SER A 415 -34.80 6.36 9.43
CA SER A 415 -36.17 6.50 8.92
C SER A 415 -36.24 6.38 7.40
N LYS A 416 -37.27 5.69 6.89
CA LYS A 416 -37.57 5.62 5.45
C LYS A 416 -38.17 6.91 4.89
N THR A 417 -38.66 7.79 5.77
CA THR A 417 -39.26 9.07 5.37
C THR A 417 -38.27 10.22 5.43
N GLN A 418 -37.07 9.99 5.96
CA GLN A 418 -35.98 10.96 5.95
C GLN A 418 -35.47 11.13 4.52
N ASP A 419 -35.39 12.37 4.06
CA ASP A 419 -34.79 12.68 2.76
C ASP A 419 -33.27 12.46 2.84
N ALA A 420 -32.74 11.64 1.94
CA ALA A 420 -31.32 11.37 1.80
C ALA A 420 -30.51 12.68 1.72
N ASN A 421 -31.01 13.69 1.02
CA ASN A 421 -30.31 14.94 0.75
C ASN A 421 -30.16 15.85 1.98
N THR A 422 -30.92 15.58 3.04
CA THR A 422 -30.90 16.36 4.28
C THR A 422 -30.49 15.52 5.49
N SER A 423 -30.05 14.28 5.26
CA SER A 423 -29.40 13.47 6.30
C SER A 423 -28.23 14.26 6.89
N PRO A 424 -28.09 14.38 8.22
CA PRO A 424 -26.93 15.02 8.82
C PRO A 424 -25.72 14.06 8.83
N PRO A 425 -24.48 14.59 8.83
CA PRO A 425 -23.29 13.75 8.90
C PRO A 425 -23.12 13.15 10.30
N VAL A 426 -22.68 11.90 10.34
CA VAL A 426 -22.36 11.11 11.56
C VAL A 426 -20.89 11.18 11.94
N LEU A 427 -20.00 11.42 10.97
CA LEU A 427 -18.59 11.74 11.20
C LEU A 427 -18.35 13.15 10.65
N ARG A 428 -17.95 14.07 11.54
CA ARG A 428 -17.46 15.41 11.16
C ARG A 428 -15.96 15.45 11.31
N VAL A 429 -15.29 16.24 10.46
CA VAL A 429 -13.84 16.40 10.51
C VAL A 429 -13.45 17.74 11.17
N PRO A 430 -12.26 17.83 11.81
CA PRO A 430 -11.73 19.08 12.33
C PRO A 430 -11.54 20.13 11.22
N THR A 431 -11.46 21.42 11.58
CA THR A 431 -11.38 22.55 10.63
C THR A 431 -10.14 22.53 9.74
N ASN A 432 -9.08 21.81 10.12
CA ASN A 432 -7.85 21.66 9.34
C ASN A 432 -7.88 20.45 8.39
N VAL A 433 -8.99 19.71 8.34
CA VAL A 433 -9.22 18.57 7.44
C VAL A 433 -10.33 18.98 6.46
N ALA A 434 -10.10 18.83 5.16
CA ALA A 434 -10.99 19.41 4.15
C ALA A 434 -12.38 18.73 4.09
N GLY A 435 -12.44 17.45 4.43
CA GLY A 435 -13.64 16.61 4.33
C GLY A 435 -13.29 15.14 4.46
N VAL A 436 -14.24 14.30 4.07
CA VAL A 436 -14.07 12.84 4.00
C VAL A 436 -14.11 12.43 2.52
N GLY A 437 -13.04 11.81 2.03
CA GLY A 437 -12.92 11.25 0.70
C GLY A 437 -12.74 9.75 0.74
N GLU A 438 -13.40 9.05 -0.19
CA GLU A 438 -13.27 7.60 -0.40
C GLU A 438 -13.34 6.77 0.90
N PRO A 439 -14.41 6.92 1.71
CA PRO A 439 -14.50 6.20 2.97
C PRO A 439 -14.54 4.69 2.76
N SER A 440 -13.77 3.95 3.55
CA SER A 440 -13.81 2.49 3.64
C SER A 440 -14.22 2.12 5.06
N VAL A 441 -15.46 1.65 5.26
CA VAL A 441 -16.01 1.32 6.59
C VAL A 441 -16.19 -0.20 6.72
N HIS A 442 -15.58 -0.78 7.76
CA HIS A 442 -15.79 -2.17 8.14
C HIS A 442 -16.34 -2.25 9.57
N PHE A 443 -17.30 -3.14 9.82
CA PHE A 443 -17.69 -3.56 11.17
C PHE A 443 -16.86 -4.78 11.54
N TYR A 444 -16.04 -4.64 12.59
CA TYR A 444 -15.35 -5.76 13.24
C TYR A 444 -16.14 -6.19 14.49
N GLU A 445 -15.77 -7.32 15.10
CA GLU A 445 -16.44 -7.89 16.28
C GLU A 445 -16.67 -6.88 17.40
N ASN A 446 -15.68 -6.03 17.69
CA ASN A 446 -15.74 -5.13 18.84
C ASN A 446 -16.15 -3.69 18.48
N LYS A 447 -15.92 -3.27 17.22
CA LYS A 447 -16.18 -1.88 16.76
C LYS A 447 -16.12 -1.76 15.24
N ALA A 448 -16.71 -0.68 14.72
CA ALA A 448 -16.49 -0.22 13.37
C ALA A 448 -15.19 0.60 13.26
N LEU A 449 -14.58 0.56 12.09
CA LEU A 449 -13.44 1.37 11.70
C LEU A 449 -13.69 1.97 10.32
N VAL A 450 -13.42 3.26 10.18
CA VAL A 450 -13.35 3.94 8.89
C VAL A 450 -11.91 4.35 8.61
N THR A 451 -11.48 4.13 7.37
CA THR A 451 -10.32 4.78 6.77
C THR A 451 -10.83 5.74 5.69
N PHE A 452 -10.21 6.92 5.59
CA PHE A 452 -10.56 7.91 4.58
C PHE A 452 -9.39 8.85 4.31
N ASN A 453 -9.49 9.66 3.26
CA ASN A 453 -8.52 10.71 2.94
C ASN A 453 -9.18 12.07 2.75
N ASP A 454 -8.40 13.14 2.78
CA ASP A 454 -8.89 14.50 2.46
C ASP A 454 -8.31 15.04 1.14
N ALA A 455 -8.74 16.24 0.76
CA ALA A 455 -8.27 16.91 -0.47
C ALA A 455 -6.77 17.26 -0.45
N ASN A 456 -6.13 17.28 0.73
CA ASN A 456 -4.74 17.67 0.92
C ASN A 456 -3.79 16.46 0.99
N GLY A 457 -4.31 15.25 0.86
CA GLY A 457 -3.54 14.00 0.95
C GLY A 457 -3.27 13.52 2.37
N GLY A 458 -4.03 14.01 3.35
CA GLY A 458 -4.08 13.40 4.68
C GLY A 458 -4.87 12.09 4.63
N VAL A 459 -4.35 11.03 5.25
CA VAL A 459 -5.06 9.76 5.46
C VAL A 459 -5.36 9.61 6.93
N TYR A 460 -6.58 9.18 7.26
CA TYR A 460 -7.09 9.18 8.62
C TYR A 460 -7.81 7.87 8.95
N THR A 461 -7.84 7.54 10.24
CA THR A 461 -8.75 6.55 10.82
C THR A 461 -9.75 7.22 11.75
N SER A 462 -10.90 6.59 11.96
CA SER A 462 -11.80 6.86 13.08
C SER A 462 -12.56 5.57 13.42
N SER A 463 -12.96 5.41 14.68
CA SER A 463 -13.65 4.21 15.15
C SER A 463 -15.01 4.54 15.78
N SER A 464 -15.92 3.56 15.79
CA SER A 464 -17.26 3.71 16.36
C SER A 464 -17.76 2.40 16.95
N THR A 465 -18.41 2.42 18.11
CA THR A 465 -19.00 1.22 18.73
C THR A 465 -20.42 0.93 18.27
N ASP A 466 -21.11 1.92 17.71
CA ASP A 466 -22.50 1.81 17.24
C ASP A 466 -22.67 2.05 15.74
N GLY A 467 -21.65 2.60 15.07
CA GLY A 467 -21.64 2.93 13.65
C GLY A 467 -22.20 4.33 13.35
N VAL A 468 -22.58 5.13 14.35
CA VAL A 468 -23.13 6.49 14.16
C VAL A 468 -22.43 7.55 15.01
N HIS A 469 -21.82 7.17 16.14
CA HIS A 469 -20.97 8.06 16.92
C HIS A 469 -19.51 7.69 16.72
N TRP A 470 -18.79 8.53 15.98
CA TRP A 470 -17.41 8.29 15.59
C TRP A 470 -16.42 9.09 16.46
N THR A 471 -15.24 8.51 16.71
CA THR A 471 -14.14 9.21 17.38
C THR A 471 -13.58 10.35 16.51
N ASN A 472 -12.89 11.30 17.13
CA ASN A 472 -12.15 12.31 16.38
C ASN A 472 -11.12 11.64 15.46
N PRO A 473 -11.12 11.97 14.14
CA PRO A 473 -10.20 11.35 13.20
C PRO A 473 -8.73 11.44 13.63
N GLN A 474 -8.03 10.31 13.59
CA GLN A 474 -6.60 10.23 13.86
C GLN A 474 -5.81 10.26 12.54
N PRO A 475 -4.80 11.13 12.40
CA PRO A 475 -3.95 11.16 11.22
C PRO A 475 -3.01 9.95 11.19
N VAL A 476 -3.01 9.22 10.07
CA VAL A 476 -2.09 8.11 9.79
C VAL A 476 -0.84 8.62 9.06
N LEU A 477 -1.04 9.42 8.01
CA LEU A 477 0.03 10.06 7.24
C LEU A 477 -0.49 11.31 6.52
N GLY A 478 0.43 12.17 6.09
CA GLY A 478 0.12 13.33 5.24
C GLY A 478 1.07 13.41 4.06
N GLN A 479 0.58 13.06 2.87
CA GLN A 479 1.34 13.18 1.62
C GLN A 479 0.42 13.63 0.49
N LEU A 480 0.76 14.74 -0.17
CA LEU A 480 -0.02 15.21 -1.30
C LEU A 480 -0.14 14.12 -2.36
N GLY A 481 -1.38 13.86 -2.79
CA GLY A 481 -1.69 12.83 -3.77
C GLY A 481 -1.88 11.43 -3.18
N ALA A 482 -1.82 11.23 -1.86
CA ALA A 482 -2.26 10.00 -1.21
C ALA A 482 -3.80 9.94 -1.15
N TYR A 483 -4.41 8.81 -1.52
CA TYR A 483 -5.87 8.63 -1.48
C TYR A 483 -6.28 7.15 -1.58
N GLY A 484 -7.54 6.86 -1.25
CA GLY A 484 -8.13 5.54 -1.42
C GLY A 484 -7.53 4.50 -0.47
N ALA A 485 -7.68 4.72 0.83
CA ALA A 485 -7.27 3.79 1.88
C ALA A 485 -8.34 2.69 2.07
N PHE A 486 -8.27 1.58 1.33
CA PHE A 486 -9.30 0.52 1.40
C PHE A 486 -8.84 -0.66 2.25
N GLN A 487 -9.65 -0.99 3.26
CA GLN A 487 -9.32 -2.00 4.26
C GLN A 487 -9.41 -3.42 3.67
N SER A 488 -8.46 -4.29 4.02
CA SER A 488 -8.48 -5.71 3.66
C SER A 488 -9.57 -6.44 4.43
N PRO A 489 -10.33 -7.36 3.79
CA PRO A 489 -11.28 -8.25 4.48
C PRO A 489 -10.57 -9.28 5.38
N PHE A 490 -9.25 -9.38 5.30
CA PHE A 490 -8.42 -10.18 6.21
C PHE A 490 -7.82 -9.34 7.32
N SER A 491 -8.35 -8.16 7.63
CA SER A 491 -7.90 -7.34 8.77
C SER A 491 -8.50 -7.81 10.09
N GLY A 492 -7.96 -7.33 11.22
CA GLY A 492 -8.51 -7.60 12.54
C GLY A 492 -7.46 -7.61 13.65
N GLY A 493 -7.89 -7.83 14.88
CA GLY A 493 -7.04 -7.77 16.06
C GLY A 493 -6.62 -6.33 16.36
N ASP A 494 -5.35 -6.01 16.15
CA ASP A 494 -4.75 -4.74 16.56
C ASP A 494 -4.27 -3.84 15.42
N SER A 495 -4.41 -4.31 14.18
CA SER A 495 -3.97 -3.63 12.97
C SER A 495 -4.89 -3.97 11.80
N ILE A 496 -4.85 -3.16 10.77
CA ILE A 496 -5.47 -3.47 9.49
C ILE A 496 -4.41 -3.50 8.40
N ASP A 497 -4.62 -4.30 7.37
CA ASP A 497 -3.91 -4.14 6.11
C ASP A 497 -4.85 -3.38 5.16
N ALA A 498 -4.32 -2.43 4.40
CA ALA A 498 -5.09 -1.57 3.51
C ALA A 498 -4.30 -1.24 2.25
N THR A 499 -4.98 -1.24 1.11
CA THR A 499 -4.43 -0.64 -0.10
C THR A 499 -4.47 0.87 0.02
N LEU A 500 -3.47 1.54 -0.52
CA LEU A 500 -3.41 2.99 -0.56
C LEU A 500 -2.77 3.46 -1.87
N SER A 501 -3.46 4.39 -2.53
CA SER A 501 -3.05 4.91 -3.83
C SER A 501 -2.25 6.19 -3.68
N LEU A 502 -1.32 6.39 -4.61
CA LEU A 502 -0.58 7.61 -4.78
C LEU A 502 -0.79 8.12 -6.20
N TRP A 503 -1.01 9.42 -6.32
CA TRP A 503 -1.23 10.06 -7.62
C TRP A 503 0.06 10.17 -8.43
N ASN A 504 1.19 10.38 -7.76
CA ASN A 504 2.49 10.51 -8.39
C ASN A 504 3.63 9.92 -7.51
N PRO A 505 4.28 8.82 -7.91
CA PRO A 505 3.95 8.00 -9.09
C PRO A 505 2.56 7.37 -8.97
N TYR A 506 1.82 7.31 -10.08
CA TYR A 506 0.48 6.74 -10.10
C TYR A 506 0.52 5.23 -9.84
N GLY A 507 -0.18 4.78 -8.80
CA GLY A 507 -0.24 3.36 -8.43
C GLY A 507 -0.76 3.13 -7.02
N THR A 508 -0.99 1.86 -6.70
CA THR A 508 -1.45 1.42 -5.38
C THR A 508 -0.47 0.47 -4.71
N ASN A 509 -0.28 0.61 -3.41
CA ASN A 509 0.52 -0.31 -2.60
C ASN A 509 -0.28 -0.81 -1.40
N LEU A 510 0.09 -1.96 -0.85
CA LEU A 510 -0.46 -2.52 0.38
C LEU A 510 0.35 -2.01 1.57
N TYR A 511 -0.34 -1.56 2.60
CA TYR A 511 0.25 -1.09 3.85
C TYR A 511 -0.47 -1.71 5.04
N ARG A 512 0.25 -1.88 6.14
CA ARG A 512 -0.34 -2.10 7.46
C ARG A 512 -0.53 -0.77 8.16
N ILE A 513 -1.67 -0.60 8.81
CA ILE A 513 -1.97 0.54 9.67
C ILE A 513 -2.18 0.04 11.10
N GLU A 514 -1.46 0.62 12.05
CA GLU A 514 -1.59 0.36 13.47
C GLU A 514 -1.61 1.66 14.27
N ASN A 515 -2.72 1.92 14.96
CA ASN A 515 -2.89 3.07 15.84
C ASN A 515 -3.98 2.81 16.89
N SER A 516 -4.38 3.82 17.66
CA SER A 516 -5.41 3.67 18.70
C SER A 516 -6.77 3.21 18.17
N ASP A 517 -7.15 3.61 16.95
CA ASP A 517 -8.41 3.17 16.34
C ASP A 517 -8.35 1.72 15.86
N THR A 518 -7.19 1.18 15.51
CA THR A 518 -7.07 -0.23 15.08
C THR A 518 -6.87 -1.22 16.22
N LYS A 519 -6.60 -0.76 17.46
CA LYS A 519 -6.43 -1.66 18.61
C LYS A 519 -7.75 -2.33 19.04
N GLY A 520 -7.70 -3.63 19.27
CA GLY A 520 -8.82 -4.41 19.80
C GLY A 520 -10.05 -4.48 18.88
N LEU A 521 -9.88 -4.50 17.56
CA LEU A 521 -10.97 -4.66 16.58
C LEU A 521 -11.71 -6.01 16.74
N GLY A 522 -10.98 -7.07 17.10
CA GLY A 522 -11.47 -8.45 16.96
C GLY A 522 -11.41 -8.90 15.50
N ALA A 523 -12.13 -9.97 15.14
CA ALA A 523 -12.22 -10.42 13.74
C ALA A 523 -13.14 -9.51 12.89
N TYR A 524 -12.96 -9.53 11.58
CA TYR A 524 -13.89 -8.97 10.60
C TYR A 524 -15.09 -9.89 10.38
#